data_AF-A0A7X0RT56-F1
#
_entry.id   AF-A0A7X0RT56-F1
#
_cell.length_a   1.000
_cell.length_b   1.000
_cell.length_c   1.000
_cell.angle_alpha   90.00
_cell.angle_beta   90.00
_cell.angle_gamma   90.00
#
_symmetry.space_group_name_H-M   'P 1'
#
loop_
_entity.id
_entity.type
_entity.pdbx_description
1 polymer ?
#
loop_
_entity_poly.entity_id
_entity_poly.type
_entity_poly.pdbx_seq_one_letter_code
_entity_poly.pdbx_strand_id
1 'polypeptide(L)' 'MAAMIANALGQPLEANAETGFADDKDIPAWAKGAVSAIRKLGLTEGKGANRFDPSGKMTRAEAVTVLLNLIGQAAKK' A
#
# COMPACT_ATOMS: atom_id res chain seq x y z
N MET A 1 -0.32 3.35 7.14
CA MET A 1 -0.93 1.99 7.14
C MET A 1 -0.19 1.01 6.21
N ALA A 2 0.19 1.40 5.00
CA ALA A 2 0.87 0.53 4.03
C ALA A 2 2.06 -0.27 4.61
N ALA A 3 2.96 0.38 5.35
CA ALA A 3 4.08 -0.30 6.01
C ALA A 3 3.65 -1.37 7.03
N MET A 4 2.57 -1.13 7.80
CA MET A 4 2.06 -2.12 8.75
C MET A 4 1.55 -3.38 8.02
N ILE A 5 0.84 -3.20 6.91
CA ILE A 5 0.31 -4.30 6.10
C ILE A 5 1.45 -5.09 5.45
N ALA A 6 2.40 -4.39 4.85
CA ALA A 6 3.54 -5.03 4.18
C ALA A 6 4.40 -5.84 5.18
N ASN A 7 4.60 -5.29 6.38
CA ASN A 7 5.27 -5.99 7.49
C ASN A 7 4.45 -7.20 7.98
N ALA A 8 3.13 -7.06 8.14
CA ALA A 8 2.27 -8.16 8.56
C ALA A 8 2.27 -9.34 7.56
N LEU A 9 2.50 -9.05 6.28
CA LEU A 9 2.63 -10.05 5.22
C LEU A 9 4.04 -10.64 5.08
N GLY A 10 5.03 -10.11 5.81
CA GLY A 10 6.43 -10.50 5.66
C GLY A 10 6.98 -10.25 4.27
N GLN A 11 6.51 -9.21 3.56
CA GLN A 11 6.97 -8.91 2.21
C GLN A 11 8.38 -8.31 2.22
N PRO A 12 9.26 -8.71 1.28
CA PRO A 12 10.53 -8.01 1.08
C PRO A 12 10.26 -6.58 0.63
N LEU A 13 10.78 -5.60 1.37
CA LEU A 13 10.61 -4.19 1.08
C LEU A 13 11.84 -3.66 0.35
N GLU A 14 11.65 -3.29 -0.91
CA GLU A 14 12.71 -2.67 -1.72
C GLU A 14 12.85 -1.18 -1.37
N ALA A 15 14.05 -0.75 -0.98
CA ALA A 15 14.29 0.62 -0.49
C ALA A 15 14.07 1.71 -1.57
N ASN A 16 14.31 1.39 -2.84
CA ASN A 16 14.17 2.31 -3.97
C ASN A 16 13.03 1.90 -4.91
N ALA A 17 11.96 1.33 -4.37
CA ALA A 17 10.84 0.87 -5.18
C ALA A 17 10.11 2.05 -5.85
N GLU A 18 9.85 1.94 -7.14
CA GLU A 18 8.82 2.75 -7.79
C GLU A 18 7.44 2.21 -7.41
N THR A 19 6.58 3.10 -6.93
CA THR A 19 5.21 2.73 -6.56
C THR A 19 4.27 2.78 -7.75
N GLY A 20 4.62 3.57 -8.78
CA GLY A 20 3.84 3.81 -10.00
C GLY A 20 2.53 4.58 -9.78
N PHE A 21 2.39 5.24 -8.64
CA PHE A 21 1.40 6.29 -8.41
C PHE A 21 1.92 7.64 -8.93
N ALA A 22 1.02 8.53 -9.34
CA ALA A 22 1.35 9.85 -9.88
C ALA A 22 2.02 10.77 -8.85
N ASP A 23 1.81 10.51 -7.55
CA ASP A 23 2.40 11.23 -6.43
C ASP A 23 3.54 10.44 -5.74
N ASP A 24 4.23 9.56 -6.47
CA ASP A 24 5.38 8.79 -5.96
C ASP A 24 6.46 9.67 -5.31
N LYS A 25 6.68 10.87 -5.85
CA LYS A 25 7.61 11.86 -5.30
C LYS A 25 7.25 12.35 -3.89
N ASP A 26 5.96 12.28 -3.53
CA ASP A 26 5.45 12.73 -2.24
C ASP A 26 5.46 11.58 -1.21
N ILE A 27 5.75 10.34 -1.65
CA ILE A 27 5.84 9.16 -0.80
C ILE A 27 7.22 9.12 -0.13
N PRO A 28 7.30 9.11 1.21
CA PRO A 28 8.57 8.99 1.91
C PRO A 28 9.35 7.73 1.50
N ALA A 29 10.68 7.83 1.37
CA ALA A 29 11.52 6.72 0.91
C ALA A 29 11.29 5.42 1.70
N TRP A 30 11.17 5.50 3.03
CA TRP A 30 10.90 4.35 3.89
C TRP A 30 9.57 3.64 3.59
N ALA A 31 8.60 4.35 3.02
CA ALA A 31 7.27 3.83 2.70
C ALA A 31 7.17 3.27 1.27
N LYS A 32 8.07 3.68 0.36
CA LYS A 32 7.99 3.31 -1.06
C LYS A 32 7.98 1.80 -1.29
N GLY A 33 8.88 1.09 -0.64
CA GLY A 33 8.93 -0.39 -0.69
C GLY A 33 7.61 -1.02 -0.27
N ALA A 34 7.04 -0.56 0.85
CA ALA A 34 5.76 -1.05 1.33
C ALA A 34 4.60 -0.73 0.40
N VAL A 35 4.52 0.50 -0.11
CA VAL A 35 3.47 0.94 -1.04
C VAL A 35 3.53 0.14 -2.34
N SER A 36 4.73 -0.06 -2.89
CA SER A 36 4.92 -0.87 -4.10
C SER A 36 4.50 -2.32 -3.87
N ALA A 37 4.87 -2.92 -2.73
CA ALA A 37 4.50 -4.30 -2.39
C ALA A 37 2.98 -4.47 -2.28
N ILE A 38 2.29 -3.62 -1.52
CA ILE A 38 0.84 -3.75 -1.35
C ILE A 38 0.07 -3.48 -2.66
N ARG A 39 0.59 -2.61 -3.54
CA ARG A 39 0.01 -2.37 -4.85
C ARG A 39 0.16 -3.60 -5.77
N LYS A 40 1.34 -4.21 -5.80
CA LYS A 40 1.61 -5.46 -6.56
C LYS A 40 0.71 -6.62 -6.10
N LEU A 41 0.38 -6.64 -4.81
CA LEU A 41 -0.53 -7.63 -4.23
C LEU A 41 -2.02 -7.30 -4.44
N GLY A 42 -2.35 -6.19 -5.12
CA GLY A 42 -3.73 -5.77 -5.36
C GLY A 42 -4.48 -5.35 -4.09
N LEU A 43 -3.76 -5.03 -3.00
CA LEU A 43 -4.38 -4.68 -1.72
C LEU A 43 -4.88 -3.24 -1.69
N THR A 44 -4.32 -2.39 -2.55
CA THR A 44 -4.74 -0.99 -2.72
C THR A 44 -4.67 -0.60 -4.18
N GLU A 45 -5.68 0.16 -4.63
CA GLU A 45 -5.71 0.80 -5.95
C GLU A 45 -5.34 2.29 -5.86
N GLY A 46 -5.09 2.79 -4.65
CA GLY A 46 -4.95 4.22 -4.38
C GLY A 46 -6.30 4.95 -4.44
N LYS A 47 -6.22 6.26 -4.67
CA LYS A 47 -7.33 7.19 -4.83
C LYS A 47 -7.40 7.65 -6.29
N GLY A 48 -8.43 8.45 -6.59
CA GLY A 48 -8.64 9.05 -7.91
C GLY A 48 -7.37 9.71 -8.49
N ALA A 49 -7.28 9.73 -9.82
CA ALA A 49 -6.12 10.21 -10.57
C ALA A 49 -4.80 9.43 -10.33
N ASN A 50 -4.91 8.13 -10.00
CA ASN A 50 -3.75 7.24 -9.76
C ASN A 50 -2.84 7.77 -8.65
N ARG A 51 -3.42 8.19 -7.52
CA ARG A 51 -2.68 8.78 -6.39
C ARG A 51 -2.69 7.88 -5.18
N PHE A 52 -1.57 7.77 -4.48
CA PHE A 52 -1.53 7.11 -3.18
C PHE A 52 -1.99 8.02 -2.04
N ASP A 53 -1.72 9.32 -2.14
CA ASP A 53 -2.02 10.34 -1.13
C ASP A 53 -1.40 10.03 0.25
N PRO A 54 -0.05 10.03 0.36
CA PRO A 54 0.67 9.56 1.55
C PRO A 54 0.44 10.43 2.80
N SER A 55 0.16 11.72 2.63
CA SER A 55 -0.15 12.67 3.71
C SER A 55 -1.66 12.83 3.95
N GLY A 56 -2.48 12.25 3.07
CA GLY A 56 -3.92 12.32 3.16
C GLY A 56 -4.48 11.54 4.33
N LYS A 57 -5.67 11.96 4.78
CA LYS A 57 -6.45 11.18 5.73
C LYS A 57 -7.01 9.96 5.02
N MET A 58 -6.94 8.84 5.73
CA MET A 58 -7.54 7.58 5.33
C MET A 58 -8.86 7.42 6.06
N THR A 59 -9.93 7.15 5.32
CA THR A 59 -11.25 6.90 5.87
C THR A 59 -11.31 5.51 6.51
N ARG A 60 -12.26 5.31 7.42
CA ARG A 60 -12.51 4.00 8.03
C ARG A 60 -12.89 2.95 6.99
N ALA A 61 -13.66 3.34 5.97
CA ALA A 61 -14.07 2.47 4.88
C ALA A 61 -12.85 1.99 4.08
N GLU A 62 -11.96 2.89 3.67
CA GLU A 62 -10.72 2.53 2.98
C GLU A 62 -9.85 1.59 3.83
N ALA A 63 -9.76 1.82 5.15
CA ALA A 63 -9.02 0.94 6.05
C ALA A 63 -9.59 -0.46 6.13
N VAL A 64 -10.91 -0.58 6.26
CA VAL A 64 -11.57 -1.88 6.30
C VAL A 64 -11.41 -2.61 4.97
N THR A 65 -11.53 -1.93 3.82
CA THR A 65 -11.32 -2.55 2.51
C THR A 65 -9.92 -3.14 2.37
N VAL A 66 -8.88 -2.39 2.75
CA VAL A 66 -7.51 -2.89 2.67
C VAL A 66 -7.27 -4.07 3.62
N LEU A 67 -7.85 -4.04 4.83
CA LEU A 67 -7.76 -5.15 5.78
C LEU A 67 -8.51 -6.41 5.29
N LEU A 68 -9.68 -6.25 4.68
CA LEU A 68 -10.43 -7.36 4.10
C LEU A 68 -9.65 -8.00 2.95
N ASN A 69 -9.07 -7.18 2.07
CA ASN A 69 -8.20 -7.66 0.98
C ASN A 69 -6.97 -8.41 1.54
N LEU A 70 -6.39 -7.91 2.63
CA LEU A 70 -5.28 -8.55 3.33
C LEU A 70 -5.68 -9.95 3.85
N ILE A 71 -6.79 -10.06 4.56
CA ILE A 71 -7.29 -11.34 5.08
C ILE A 71 -7.59 -12.30 3.92
N GLY A 72 -8.20 -11.81 2.84
CA GLY A 72 -8.45 -12.59 1.64
C GLY A 72 -7.18 -13.10 0.96
N GLN A 73 -6.11 -12.31 0.93
CA GLN A 73 -4.81 -12.73 0.38
C GLN A 73 -4.10 -13.75 1.29
N ALA A 74 -4.19 -13.59 2.61
CA ALA A 74 -3.63 -14.56 3.56
C ALA A 74 -4.30 -15.93 3.46
N ALA A 75 -5.61 -15.97 3.16
CA ALA A 75 -6.36 -17.21 2.97
C ALA A 75 -6.07 -17.93 1.63
N LYS A 76 -5.40 -17.27 0.67
CA LYS A 76 -5.01 -17.86 -0.63
C LYS A 76 -3.61 -18.49 -0.62
N LYS A 77 -2.86 -18.32 0.47
CA LYS A 77 -1.54 -18.92 0.69
C LYS A 77 -1.68 -20.29 1.32
#